data_AF-A0A931XQ51-F1
#
_entry.id   AF-A0A931XQ51-F1
#
_cell.length_a   1.000
_cell.length_b   1.000
_cell.length_c   1.000
_cell.angle_alpha   90.00
_cell.angle_beta   90.00
_cell.angle_gamma   90.00
#
_symmetry.space_group_name_H-M   'P 1'
#
loop_
_entity.id
_entity.type
_entity.pdbx_description
1 polymer ?
#
loop_
_entity_poly.entity_id
_entity_poly.type
_entity_poly.pdbx_seq_one_letter_code
_entity_poly.pdbx_strand_id
1 'polypeptide(L)'
;VGAGSVLVASVPPHSTVVGIPGKVVKTETRHTPAGKAIIDLNSADLPDPVQRALTSALEQVERLEKRVNELSARQGGLEEELKKSRSE
;
A
#
# COMPACT_ATOMS: atom_id res chain seq x y z
N VAL A 1 0.60 9.70 19.70
CA VAL A 1 1.20 10.58 18.67
C VAL A 1 2.68 10.74 19.01
N GLY A 2 3.58 10.53 18.05
CA GLY A 2 5.03 10.66 18.26
C GLY A 2 5.48 12.11 18.42
N ALA A 3 6.62 12.32 19.08
CA ALA A 3 7.18 13.65 19.31
C ALA A 3 7.43 14.38 17.98
N GLY A 4 7.09 15.68 17.92
CA GLY A 4 7.26 16.50 16.73
C GLY A 4 6.28 16.20 15.59
N SER A 5 5.24 15.38 15.79
CA SER A 5 4.25 15.11 14.75
C SER A 5 3.19 16.20 14.70
N VAL A 6 2.78 16.62 13.49
CA VAL A 6 1.71 17.61 13.28
C VAL A 6 0.51 16.92 12.65
N LEU A 7 -0.63 16.94 13.35
CA LEU A 7 -1.84 16.29 12.90
C LEU A 7 -2.84 17.30 12.30
N VAL A 8 -3.21 17.08 11.04
CA VAL A 8 -4.13 17.93 10.29
C VAL A 8 -5.55 17.35 10.15
N ALA A 9 -5.78 16.13 10.64
CA ALA A 9 -7.07 15.43 10.59
C ALA A 9 -7.23 14.45 11.77
N SER A 10 -8.47 14.14 12.18
CA SER A 10 -8.73 13.16 13.23
C SER A 10 -8.16 11.78 12.88
N VAL A 11 -7.63 11.07 13.89
CA VAL A 11 -7.08 9.71 13.73
C VAL A 11 -7.89 8.69 14.54
N PRO A 12 -7.95 7.42 14.11
CA PRO A 12 -8.65 6.37 14.83
C PRO A 12 -8.12 6.17 16.26
N PRO A 13 -8.97 5.68 17.19
CA PRO A 13 -8.51 5.31 18.52
C PRO A 13 -7.47 4.20 18.46
N HIS A 14 -6.54 4.19 19.41
CA HIS A 14 -5.47 3.18 19.51
C HIS A 14 -4.49 3.15 18.30
N SER A 15 -4.33 4.28 17.62
CA SER A 15 -3.37 4.43 16.51
C SER A 15 -2.08 5.15 16.92
N THR A 16 -0.96 4.73 16.34
CA THR A 16 0.34 5.43 16.39
C THR A 16 0.50 6.31 15.17
N VAL A 17 0.79 7.59 15.40
CA VAL A 17 0.98 8.63 14.37
C VAL A 17 2.39 9.18 14.45
N VAL A 18 3.06 9.34 13.32
CA VAL A 18 4.42 9.91 13.23
C VAL A 18 4.56 10.86 12.04
N GLY A 19 5.43 11.87 12.18
CA GLY A 19 5.89 12.74 11.10
C GLY A 19 5.11 14.05 10.93
N ILE A 20 5.60 14.88 10.00
CA ILE A 20 4.96 16.14 9.56
C ILE A 20 4.79 16.05 8.04
N PRO A 21 3.56 16.05 7.51
CA PRO A 21 2.29 15.85 8.21
C PRO A 21 2.19 14.43 8.82
N GLY A 22 1.49 14.31 9.94
CA GLY A 22 1.37 13.06 10.71
C GLY A 22 0.68 11.96 9.93
N LYS A 23 1.34 10.79 9.82
CA LYS A 23 0.82 9.58 9.17
C LYS A 23 0.58 8.49 10.20
N VAL A 24 -0.55 7.79 10.08
CA VAL A 24 -0.88 6.62 10.91
C VAL A 24 -0.05 5.43 10.43
N VAL A 25 0.77 4.87 11.33
CA VAL A 25 1.72 3.80 11.02
C VAL A 25 1.35 2.46 11.67
N LYS A 26 0.70 2.47 12.83
CA LYS A 26 0.22 1.26 13.51
C LYS A 26 -1.19 1.48 14.06
N THR A 27 -2.04 0.48 13.90
CA THR A 27 -3.38 0.41 14.52
C THR A 27 -3.44 -0.94 15.20
N GLU A 28 -2.92 -1.04 16.42
CA GLU A 28 -3.01 -2.29 17.19
C GLU A 28 -3.80 -2.08 18.46
N THR A 29 -4.88 -2.85 18.56
CA THR A 29 -5.56 -3.20 19.80
C THR A 29 -4.98 -4.52 20.31
N ARG A 30 -3.98 -4.47 21.19
CA ARG A 30 -3.72 -5.58 22.11
C ARG A 30 -4.14 -5.14 23.51
N HIS A 31 -5.41 -5.34 23.80
CA HIS A 31 -5.94 -5.20 25.15
C HIS A 31 -5.58 -6.44 25.95
N THR A 32 -5.05 -6.25 27.16
CA THR A 32 -5.10 -7.31 28.18
C THR A 32 -6.56 -7.68 28.48
N PRO A 33 -6.84 -8.89 29.00
CA PRO A 33 -8.18 -9.26 29.48
C PRO A 33 -8.77 -8.28 30.52
N ALA A 34 -7.93 -7.44 31.13
CA ALA A 34 -8.31 -6.40 32.09
C ALA A 34 -8.50 -5.00 31.46
N GLY A 35 -8.60 -4.88 30.14
CA GLY A 35 -8.88 -3.62 29.44
C GLY A 35 -7.72 -2.62 29.40
N LYS A 36 -6.57 -2.91 30.03
CA LYS A 36 -5.37 -2.08 29.89
C LYS A 36 -4.74 -2.30 28.50
N ALA A 37 -4.56 -1.20 27.78
CA ALA A 37 -3.79 -1.15 26.54
C ALA A 37 -2.34 -1.53 26.88
N ILE A 38 -1.83 -2.59 26.24
CA ILE A 38 -0.40 -2.88 26.28
C ILE A 38 0.24 -1.83 25.39
N ILE A 39 0.85 -0.81 26.00
CA ILE A 39 1.65 0.17 25.26
C ILE A 39 2.96 -0.54 24.95
N ASP A 40 3.02 -1.14 23.76
CA ASP A 40 4.24 -1.71 23.24
C ASP A 40 5.19 -0.55 22.87
N LEU A 41 6.15 -0.28 23.74
CA LEU A 41 7.12 0.81 23.62
C LEU A 41 8.30 0.45 22.69
N ASN A 42 8.28 -0.73 22.07
CA ASN A 42 9.27 -1.09 21.06
C ASN A 42 9.11 -0.22 19.81
N SER A 43 9.93 0.83 19.75
CA SER A 43 10.05 1.73 18.59
C SER A 43 10.77 1.08 17.41
N ALA A 44 11.27 -0.16 17.58
CA ALA A 44 11.93 -0.94 16.53
C ALA A 44 10.95 -1.64 15.58
N ASP A 45 9.70 -1.87 16.01
CA ASP A 45 8.70 -2.64 15.24
C ASP A 45 7.68 -1.76 14.50
N LEU A 46 7.96 -0.45 14.36
CA LEU A 46 7.06 0.45 13.67
C LEU A 46 7.31 0.36 12.15
N PRO A 47 6.35 -0.11 11.34
CA PRO A 47 6.58 -0.28 9.91
C PRO A 47 6.80 1.09 9.26
N ASP A 48 7.94 1.24 8.56
CA ASP A 48 8.31 2.48 7.90
C ASP A 48 7.22 2.88 6.87
N PRO A 49 6.61 4.07 6.99
CA PRO A 49 5.58 4.52 6.07
C PRO A 49 6.08 4.63 4.61
N VAL A 50 7.37 4.89 4.39
CA VAL A 50 7.99 4.94 3.07
C VAL A 50 8.08 3.54 2.47
N GLN A 51 8.54 2.57 3.26
CA GLN A 51 8.66 1.18 2.81
C GLN A 51 7.28 0.61 2.41
N ARG A 52 6.23 0.88 3.21
CA ARG A 52 4.86 0.50 2.87
C ARG A 52 4.37 1.11 1.55
N ALA A 53 4.64 2.39 1.33
CA ALA A 53 4.24 3.08 0.10
C ALA A 53 4.98 2.51 -1.12
N LEU A 54 6.27 2.20 -0.97
CA LEU A 54 7.08 1.60 -2.02
C LEU A 54 6.60 0.20 -2.39
N THR A 55 6.34 -0.66 -1.40
CA THR A 55 5.79 -2.01 -1.63
C THR A 55 4.45 -1.92 -2.37
N SER A 56 3.55 -1.04 -1.92
CA SER A 56 2.28 -0.86 -2.60
C SER A 56 2.47 -0.37 -4.04
N ALA A 57 3.38 0.57 -4.30
CA ALA A 57 3.65 1.03 -5.66
C ALA A 57 4.18 -0.09 -6.57
N LEU A 58 5.07 -0.96 -6.07
CA LEU A 58 5.60 -2.10 -6.82
C LEU A 58 4.51 -3.11 -7.18
N GLU A 59 3.62 -3.45 -6.24
CA GLU A 59 2.46 -4.32 -6.50
C GLU A 59 1.53 -3.74 -7.58
N GLN A 60 1.38 -2.41 -7.58
CA GLN A 60 0.57 -1.70 -8.57
C GLN A 60 1.18 -1.79 -9.96
N VAL A 61 2.51 -1.62 -10.05
CA VAL A 61 3.27 -1.77 -11.31
C VAL A 61 3.15 -3.19 -11.83
N GLU A 62 3.40 -4.22 -11.01
CA GLU A 62 3.34 -5.62 -11.44
C GLU A 62 1.94 -5.98 -11.96
N ARG A 63 0.88 -5.50 -11.29
CA ARG A 63 -0.50 -5.74 -11.75
C ARG A 63 -0.79 -5.03 -13.07
N LEU A 64 -0.27 -3.82 -13.27
CA LEU A 64 -0.42 -3.10 -14.53
C LEU A 64 0.35 -3.80 -15.66
N GLU A 65 1.57 -4.26 -15.40
CA GLU A 65 2.37 -5.03 -16.36
C GLU A 65 1.67 -6.32 -16.79
N LYS A 66 1.08 -7.07 -15.85
CA LYS A 66 0.27 -8.25 -16.18
C LYS A 66 -0.90 -7.91 -17.08
N ARG A 67 -1.65 -6.84 -16.76
CA ARG A 67 -2.78 -6.39 -17.59
C ARG A 67 -2.35 -5.93 -18.97
N VAL A 68 -1.21 -5.23 -19.08
CA VAL A 68 -0.66 -4.82 -20.36
C VAL A 68 -0.26 -6.06 -21.17
N ASN A 69 0.43 -7.03 -20.57
CA ASN A 69 0.81 -8.26 -21.25
C ASN A 69 -0.40 -9.07 -21.72
N GLU A 70 -1.45 -9.19 -20.90
CA GLU A 70 -2.71 -9.84 -21.29
C GLU A 70 -3.39 -9.13 -22.46
N LEU A 71 -3.46 -7.79 -22.43
CA LEU A 71 -4.07 -7.00 -23.50
C LEU A 71 -3.23 -7.06 -24.78
N SER A 72 -1.91 -6.95 -24.67
CA SER A 72 -0.98 -7.09 -25.80
C SER A 72 -1.05 -8.48 -26.43
N ALA A 73 -1.17 -9.54 -25.63
CA ALA A 73 -1.37 -10.90 -26.14
C ALA A 73 -2.70 -11.03 -26.91
N ARG A 74 -3.77 -10.38 -26.42
CA ARG A 74 -5.06 -10.35 -27.12
C ARG A 74 -5.02 -9.51 -28.41
N GLN A 75 -4.29 -8.38 -28.40
CA GLN A 75 -4.17 -7.49 -29.55
C GLN A 75 -3.20 -8.02 -30.62
N GLY A 76 -2.11 -8.68 -30.23
CA GLY A 76 -1.16 -9.27 -31.18
C GLY A 76 -1.79 -10.36 -32.05
N GLY A 77 -2.78 -11.10 -31.53
CA GLY A 77 -3.57 -12.03 -32.33
C GLY A 77 -4.45 -11.34 -33.38
N LEU A 78 -5.03 -10.18 -33.04
CA LEU A 78 -5.86 -9.36 -33.94
C LEU A 78 -5.03 -8.72 -35.07
N GLU A 79 -3.80 -8.28 -34.79
CA GLU A 79 -2.92 -7.70 -35.82
C GLU A 79 -2.39 -8.75 -36.82
N GLU A 80 -2.11 -9.97 -36.36
CA GLU A 80 -1.76 -11.12 -37.20
C GLU A 80 -2.93 -11.54 -38.12
N GLU A 81 -4.16 -11.59 -37.59
CA GLU A 81 -5.38 -11.91 -38.36
C GLU A 81 -5.69 -10.83 -39.40
N LEU A 82 -5.54 -9.54 -39.05
CA LEU A 82 -5.76 -8.42 -39.97
C LEU A 82 -4.71 -8.36 -41.08
N LYS A 83 -3.47 -8.77 -40.80
CA LYS A 83 -2.42 -8.92 -41.84
C LYS A 83 -2.72 -10.05 -42.81
N LYS A 84 -3.21 -11.19 -42.31
CA LYS A 84 -3.62 -12.33 -43.15
C LYS A 84 -4.80 -11.99 -44.07
N SER A 85 -5.85 -11.37 -43.54
CA SER A 85 -7.04 -10.99 -44.31
C SER A 85 -6.78 -9.91 -45.36
N ARG A 86 -5.65 -9.20 -45.29
CA ARG A 86 -5.25 -8.17 -46.26
C ARG A 86 -4.26 -8.69 -47.31
N SER A 87 -3.75 -9.91 -47.12
CA SER A 87 -2.85 -10.61 -48.05
C SER A 87 -3.53 -11.69 -48.90
N GLU A 88 -4.80 -12.02 -48.62
CA GLU A 88 -5.72 -12.77 -49.50
C GLU A 88 -6.59 -11.80 -50.31
#